data_AF-A0A974RTV3-F1
#
_entry.id   AF-A0A974RTV3-F1
#
_cell.length_a   1.000
_cell.length_b   1.000
_cell.length_c   1.000
_cell.angle_alpha   90.00
_cell.angle_beta   90.00
_cell.angle_gamma   90.00
#
_symmetry.space_group_name_H-M   'P 1'
#
loop_
_entity.id
_entity.type
_entity.pdbx_description
1 polymer ?
#
loop_
_entity_poly.entity_id
_entity_poly.type
_entity_poly.pdbx_seq_one_letter_code
_entity_poly.pdbx_strand_id
1 'polypeptide(L)'
;MSAVRLYLRSRRLHVLAVVLVLLAVLSTLVGGRVLSLGSAEHPASMPYRFVLAALASSCVVSSLASPLPLLDGASGVVARARWLHLAAAALVCTALLGGADLLGSADGGHTALTSLRSTLTWLGLALLSSALLRESLSWVLPLAGVFLLVWFGSPYGSAEAWNWVAAPVDASPSWYVMCGVVGGGAVAQWLVWSRSRRSGR
;
A
#
# COMPACT_ATOMS: atom_id res chain seq x y z
N MET A 1 -2.03 32.36 -6.98
CA MET A 1 -2.32 30.96 -6.56
C MET A 1 -1.08 30.40 -5.87
N SER A 2 -1.18 29.82 -4.67
CA SER A 2 -0.01 29.31 -3.94
C SER A 2 0.58 28.06 -4.62
N ALA A 3 1.90 27.89 -4.54
CA ALA A 3 2.62 26.72 -5.06
C ALA A 3 2.03 25.38 -4.54
N VAL A 4 1.50 25.38 -3.32
CA VAL A 4 0.80 24.25 -2.71
C VAL A 4 -0.45 23.88 -3.50
N ARG A 5 -1.34 24.83 -3.83
CA ARG A 5 -2.57 24.53 -4.61
C ARG A 5 -2.26 23.96 -6.00
N LEU A 6 -1.20 24.44 -6.65
CA LEU A 6 -0.77 23.92 -7.95
C LEU A 6 -0.29 22.47 -7.84
N TYR A 7 0.48 22.16 -6.78
CA TYR A 7 0.91 20.79 -6.48
C TYR A 7 -0.26 19.84 -6.17
N LEU A 8 -1.22 20.29 -5.36
CA LEU A 8 -2.41 19.49 -5.02
C LEU A 8 -3.28 19.22 -6.27
N ARG A 9 -3.40 20.22 -7.17
CA ARG A 9 -4.18 20.10 -8.42
C ARG A 9 -3.47 19.23 -9.46
N SER A 10 -2.15 19.36 -9.61
CA SER A 10 -1.38 18.58 -10.59
C SER A 10 -1.40 17.09 -10.27
N ARG A 11 -1.39 16.73 -8.98
CA ARG A 11 -1.38 15.32 -8.50
C ARG A 11 -2.77 14.71 -8.29
N ARG A 12 -3.83 15.41 -8.69
CA ARG A 12 -5.23 14.93 -8.65
C ARG A 12 -5.62 14.31 -7.30
N LEU A 13 -5.22 14.93 -6.18
CA LEU A 13 -5.42 14.35 -4.83
C LEU A 13 -6.88 14.11 -4.46
N HIS A 14 -7.80 14.88 -5.06
CA HIS A 14 -9.23 14.65 -4.92
C HIS A 14 -9.64 13.27 -5.47
N VAL A 15 -9.05 12.83 -6.59
CA VAL A 15 -9.28 11.49 -7.15
C VAL A 15 -8.75 10.43 -6.20
N LEU A 16 -7.53 10.61 -5.65
CA LEU A 16 -6.99 9.69 -4.66
C LEU A 16 -7.92 9.58 -3.45
N ALA A 17 -8.37 10.71 -2.89
CA ALA A 17 -9.27 10.72 -1.74
C ALA A 17 -10.57 9.97 -2.03
N VAL A 18 -11.20 10.22 -3.19
CA VAL A 18 -12.41 9.51 -3.62
C VAL A 18 -12.15 8.00 -3.74
N VAL A 19 -11.04 7.60 -4.37
CA VAL A 19 -10.69 6.17 -4.53
C VAL A 19 -10.45 5.52 -3.17
N LEU A 20 -9.73 6.16 -2.24
CA LEU A 20 -9.49 5.61 -0.90
C LEU A 20 -10.78 5.46 -0.11
N VAL A 21 -11.70 6.42 -0.21
CA VAL A 21 -13.03 6.33 0.43
C VAL A 21 -13.83 5.18 -0.18
N LEU A 22 -13.85 5.04 -1.51
CA LEU A 22 -14.53 3.94 -2.18
C LEU A 22 -13.96 2.58 -1.77
N LEU A 23 -12.64 2.45 -1.69
CA LEU A 23 -11.98 1.22 -1.25
C LEU A 23 -12.28 0.91 0.23
N ALA A 24 -12.35 1.92 1.10
CA ALA A 24 -12.74 1.73 2.49
C ALA A 24 -14.19 1.28 2.63
N VAL A 25 -15.12 1.88 1.87
CA VAL A 25 -16.53 1.44 1.81
C VAL A 25 -16.63 0.02 1.24
N LEU A 26 -15.87 -0.33 0.21
CA LEU A 26 -15.83 -1.72 -0.26
C LEU A 26 -15.28 -2.66 0.83
N SER A 27 -14.27 -2.23 1.58
CA SER A 27 -13.72 -3.03 2.67
C SER A 27 -14.73 -3.25 3.80
N THR A 28 -15.56 -2.27 4.14
CA THR A 28 -16.64 -2.48 5.13
C THR A 28 -17.70 -3.44 4.61
N LEU A 29 -18.09 -3.34 3.34
CA LEU A 29 -19.20 -4.11 2.77
C LEU A 29 -18.83 -5.56 2.43
N VAL A 30 -17.62 -5.80 1.91
CA VAL A 30 -17.20 -7.11 1.39
C VAL A 30 -15.86 -7.59 1.94
N GLY A 31 -15.19 -6.83 2.81
CA GLY A 31 -13.84 -7.18 3.29
C GLY A 31 -13.75 -8.46 4.10
N GLY A 32 -14.86 -8.93 4.68
CA GLY A 32 -14.98 -10.25 5.32
C GLY A 32 -15.21 -11.41 4.35
N ARG A 33 -15.59 -11.14 3.10
CA ARG A 33 -15.71 -12.18 2.07
C ARG A 33 -14.30 -12.64 1.66
N VAL A 34 -14.22 -13.88 1.21
CA VAL A 34 -12.96 -14.51 0.86
C VAL A 34 -12.84 -14.62 -0.66
N LEU A 35 -11.72 -14.16 -1.19
CA LEU A 35 -11.29 -14.43 -2.56
C LEU A 35 -10.60 -15.80 -2.56
N SER A 36 -11.09 -16.74 -3.36
CA SER A 36 -10.44 -18.03 -3.56
C SER A 36 -10.05 -18.18 -5.02
N LEU A 37 -8.77 -18.47 -5.27
CA LEU A 37 -8.27 -18.93 -6.56
C LEU A 37 -7.59 -20.27 -6.30
N GLY A 38 -8.29 -21.38 -6.58
CA GLY A 38 -7.79 -22.73 -6.33
C GLY A 38 -8.74 -23.80 -6.88
N SER A 39 -8.22 -25.01 -7.08
CA SER A 39 -9.06 -26.18 -7.32
C SER A 39 -9.75 -26.61 -6.01
N ALA A 40 -10.86 -27.35 -6.11
CA ALA A 40 -11.63 -27.80 -4.94
C ALA A 40 -10.82 -28.56 -3.87
N GLU A 41 -9.64 -29.06 -4.23
CA GLU A 41 -8.76 -29.86 -3.38
C GLU A 41 -7.79 -29.03 -2.51
N HIS A 42 -7.44 -27.80 -2.92
CA HIS A 42 -6.52 -26.93 -2.19
C HIS A 42 -7.01 -25.48 -2.20
N PRO A 43 -8.06 -25.15 -1.43
CA PRO A 43 -8.60 -23.79 -1.40
C PRO A 43 -7.65 -22.86 -0.64
N ALA A 44 -6.71 -22.25 -1.36
CA ALA A 44 -6.01 -21.07 -0.88
C ALA A 44 -6.97 -19.87 -0.99
N SER A 45 -7.08 -19.11 0.10
CA SER A 45 -8.19 -18.19 0.30
C SER A 45 -7.74 -16.95 1.08
N MET A 46 -8.11 -15.77 0.60
CA MET A 46 -7.66 -14.50 1.15
C MET A 46 -8.84 -13.53 1.29
N PRO A 47 -9.08 -12.96 2.48
CA PRO A 47 -10.12 -11.95 2.63
C PRO A 47 -9.92 -10.74 1.72
N TYR A 48 -11.02 -10.23 1.15
CA TYR A 48 -10.98 -9.08 0.26
C TYR A 48 -10.37 -7.84 0.90
N ARG A 49 -10.48 -7.65 2.23
CA ARG A 49 -9.86 -6.50 2.93
C ARG A 49 -8.36 -6.37 2.65
N PHE A 50 -7.66 -7.50 2.54
CA PHE A 50 -6.23 -7.50 2.30
C PHE A 50 -5.88 -7.20 0.84
N VAL A 51 -6.74 -7.63 -0.09
CA VAL A 51 -6.62 -7.31 -1.53
C VAL A 51 -6.92 -5.82 -1.74
N LEU A 52 -7.94 -5.29 -1.08
CA LEU A 52 -8.31 -3.87 -1.12
C LEU A 52 -7.21 -2.99 -0.50
N ALA A 53 -6.55 -3.46 0.57
CA ALA A 53 -5.38 -2.78 1.12
C ALA A 53 -4.21 -2.72 0.13
N ALA A 54 -3.97 -3.79 -0.64
CA ALA A 54 -2.95 -3.79 -1.69
C ALA A 54 -3.25 -2.74 -2.79
N LEU A 55 -4.51 -2.65 -3.22
CA LEU A 55 -4.97 -1.65 -4.19
C LEU A 55 -4.84 -0.23 -3.64
N ALA A 56 -5.30 0.01 -2.40
CA ALA A 56 -5.24 1.32 -1.76
C ALA A 56 -3.80 1.82 -1.62
N SER A 57 -2.89 0.97 -1.14
CA SER A 57 -1.46 1.28 -1.04
C SER A 57 -0.83 1.53 -2.41
N SER A 58 -1.23 0.79 -3.44
CA SER A 58 -0.79 1.03 -4.82
C SER A 58 -1.22 2.40 -5.32
N CYS A 59 -2.47 2.80 -5.06
CA CYS A 59 -3.01 4.11 -5.41
C CYS A 59 -2.29 5.26 -4.67
N VAL A 60 -1.98 5.08 -3.39
CA VAL A 60 -1.20 6.04 -2.59
C VAL A 60 0.16 6.30 -3.21
N VAL A 61 0.86 5.27 -3.68
CA VAL A 61 2.17 5.46 -4.32
C VAL A 61 2.02 5.98 -5.75
N SER A 62 1.02 5.50 -6.50
CA SER A 62 0.74 5.97 -7.86
C SER A 62 0.36 7.46 -7.92
N SER A 63 -0.18 8.04 -6.85
CA SER A 63 -0.47 9.48 -6.78
C SER A 63 0.80 10.35 -6.78
N LEU A 64 1.97 9.75 -6.54
CA LEU A 64 3.27 10.41 -6.69
C LEU A 64 3.70 10.51 -8.16
N ALA A 65 3.05 9.79 -9.08
CA ALA A 65 3.35 9.90 -10.49
C ALA A 65 3.10 11.33 -10.97
N SER A 66 4.15 11.96 -11.48
CA SER A 66 4.08 13.31 -12.03
C SER A 66 3.98 13.24 -13.56
N PRO A 67 3.08 14.01 -14.18
CA PRO A 67 3.04 14.14 -15.64
C PRO A 67 4.25 14.90 -16.21
N LEU A 68 5.04 15.58 -15.36
CA LEU A 68 6.23 16.35 -15.77
C LEU A 68 7.45 15.98 -14.90
N PRO A 69 7.98 14.75 -15.03
CA PRO A 69 9.04 14.25 -14.16
C PRO A 69 10.36 15.03 -14.26
N LEU A 70 10.63 15.68 -15.40
CA LEU A 70 11.84 16.49 -15.63
C LEU A 70 11.87 17.78 -14.80
N LEU A 71 10.70 18.36 -14.50
CA LEU A 71 10.60 19.60 -13.72
C LEU A 71 10.63 19.36 -12.21
N ASP A 72 10.25 18.15 -11.76
CA ASP A 72 10.19 17.80 -10.33
C ASP A 72 11.57 17.56 -9.70
N GLY A 73 12.61 17.27 -10.50
CA GLY A 73 13.96 16.94 -10.02
C GLY A 73 14.81 18.13 -9.56
N ALA A 74 14.44 19.35 -9.96
CA ALA A 74 15.30 20.53 -9.85
C ALA A 74 15.33 21.20 -8.46
N SER A 75 14.43 20.85 -7.52
CA SER A 75 14.37 21.53 -6.21
C SER A 75 14.18 20.61 -5.00
N GLY A 76 14.92 20.90 -3.92
CA GLY A 76 14.80 20.17 -2.65
C GLY A 76 13.42 20.31 -1.98
N VAL A 77 12.70 21.39 -2.28
CA VAL A 77 11.34 21.67 -1.77
C VAL A 77 10.33 20.66 -2.32
N VAL A 78 10.41 20.32 -3.61
CA VAL A 78 9.51 19.34 -4.25
C VAL A 78 9.69 17.96 -3.61
N ALA A 79 10.92 17.54 -3.37
CA ALA A 79 11.17 16.25 -2.75
C ALA A 79 10.69 16.17 -1.29
N ARG A 80 10.75 17.27 -0.52
CA ARG A 80 10.11 17.34 0.81
C ARG A 80 8.59 17.25 0.70
N ALA A 81 7.99 17.92 -0.27
CA ALA A 81 6.56 17.86 -0.52
C ALA A 81 6.08 16.45 -0.93
N ARG A 82 6.91 15.69 -1.67
CA ARG A 82 6.63 14.28 -2.02
C ARG A 82 6.60 13.37 -0.80
N TRP A 83 7.58 13.49 0.10
CA TRP A 83 7.58 12.74 1.37
C TRP A 83 6.39 13.11 2.26
N LEU A 84 6.07 14.41 2.38
CA LEU A 84 4.90 14.86 3.14
C LEU A 84 3.59 14.35 2.54
N HIS A 85 3.46 14.39 1.20
CA HIS A 85 2.31 13.81 0.51
C HIS A 85 2.19 12.32 0.78
N LEU A 86 3.27 11.54 0.57
CA LEU A 86 3.28 10.12 0.83
C LEU A 86 2.88 9.80 2.28
N ALA A 87 3.47 10.50 3.26
CA ALA A 87 3.16 10.31 4.67
C ALA A 87 1.69 10.63 4.99
N ALA A 88 1.18 11.77 4.51
CA ALA A 88 -0.21 12.16 4.73
C ALA A 88 -1.20 11.17 4.06
N ALA A 89 -0.93 10.76 2.83
CA ALA A 89 -1.76 9.82 2.09
C ALA A 89 -1.73 8.42 2.72
N ALA A 90 -0.56 7.98 3.18
CA ALA A 90 -0.42 6.73 3.93
C ALA A 90 -1.22 6.76 5.24
N LEU A 91 -1.11 7.85 6.02
CA LEU A 91 -1.89 8.03 7.24
C LEU A 91 -3.41 7.97 6.96
N VAL A 92 -3.89 8.72 5.97
CA VAL A 92 -5.31 8.70 5.57
C VAL A 92 -5.75 7.30 5.12
N CYS A 93 -4.93 6.62 4.32
CA CYS A 93 -5.20 5.25 3.88
C CYS A 93 -5.32 4.29 5.09
N THR A 94 -4.34 4.31 5.99
CA THR A 94 -4.36 3.46 7.19
C THR A 94 -5.54 3.77 8.12
N ALA A 95 -5.91 5.04 8.28
CA ALA A 95 -7.05 5.45 9.09
C ALA A 95 -8.38 4.98 8.48
N LEU A 96 -8.54 5.12 7.16
CA LEU A 96 -9.75 4.71 6.45
C LEU A 96 -9.93 3.19 6.47
N LEU A 97 -8.86 2.43 6.19
CA LEU A 97 -8.92 0.96 6.19
C LEU A 97 -9.03 0.39 7.60
N GLY A 98 -8.30 0.94 8.57
CA GLY A 98 -8.43 0.57 9.98
C GLY A 98 -9.83 0.87 10.52
N GLY A 99 -10.40 2.04 10.17
CA GLY A 99 -11.79 2.38 10.48
C GLY A 99 -12.79 1.44 9.81
N ALA A 100 -12.56 1.07 8.55
CA ALA A 100 -13.39 0.10 7.84
C ALA A 100 -13.39 -1.27 8.52
N ASP A 101 -12.23 -1.72 9.00
CA ASP A 101 -12.14 -2.97 9.76
C ASP A 101 -12.87 -2.88 11.09
N LEU A 102 -12.77 -1.77 11.83
CA LEU A 102 -13.52 -1.59 13.08
C LEU A 102 -15.05 -1.61 12.87
N LEU A 103 -15.52 -1.04 11.76
CA LEU A 103 -16.96 -0.98 11.42
C LEU A 103 -17.50 -2.29 10.84
N GLY A 104 -16.70 -3.01 10.06
CA GLY A 104 -17.12 -4.24 9.36
C GLY A 104 -16.95 -5.53 10.18
N SER A 105 -16.39 -5.46 11.39
CA SER A 105 -16.10 -6.64 12.21
C SER A 105 -17.31 -7.05 13.06
N ALA A 106 -18.15 -7.94 12.52
CA ALA A 106 -19.11 -8.70 13.33
C ALA A 106 -18.44 -9.91 14.02
N ASP A 107 -17.33 -10.41 13.48
CA ASP A 107 -16.55 -11.52 14.03
C ASP A 107 -15.22 -11.00 14.60
N GLY A 108 -15.11 -10.98 15.92
CA GLY A 108 -13.96 -10.48 16.69
C GLY A 108 -12.71 -11.36 16.58
N GLY A 109 -12.10 -11.42 15.38
CA GLY A 109 -10.90 -12.22 15.12
C GLY A 109 -9.70 -11.45 14.57
N HIS A 110 -9.82 -10.16 14.23
CA HIS A 110 -8.72 -9.37 13.67
C HIS A 110 -8.59 -8.03 14.38
N THR A 111 -7.36 -7.71 14.80
CA THR A 111 -7.07 -6.44 15.47
C THR A 111 -6.74 -5.37 14.43
N ALA A 112 -6.99 -4.10 14.76
CA ALA A 112 -6.54 -2.96 13.95
C ALA A 112 -5.02 -2.99 13.65
N LEU A 113 -4.22 -3.69 14.47
CA LEU A 113 -2.79 -3.88 14.26
C LEU A 113 -2.49 -4.80 13.06
N THR A 114 -3.29 -5.84 12.82
CA THR A 114 -3.12 -6.70 11.63
C THR A 114 -3.34 -5.88 10.37
N SER A 115 -4.38 -5.05 10.35
CA SER A 115 -4.73 -4.18 9.24
C SER A 115 -3.68 -3.11 8.99
N LEU A 116 -3.17 -2.49 10.06
CA LEU A 116 -2.06 -1.54 9.99
C LEU A 116 -0.83 -2.20 9.38
N ARG A 117 -0.42 -3.35 9.91
CA ARG A 117 0.74 -4.12 9.45
C ARG A 117 0.61 -4.52 7.99
N SER A 118 -0.54 -5.08 7.60
CA SER A 118 -0.83 -5.43 6.21
C SER A 118 -0.75 -4.21 5.28
N THR A 119 -1.42 -3.11 5.64
CA THR A 119 -1.45 -1.88 4.83
C THR A 119 -0.04 -1.33 4.64
N LEU A 120 0.76 -1.31 5.70
CA LEU A 120 2.16 -0.87 5.66
C LEU A 120 3.02 -1.80 4.81
N THR A 121 2.89 -3.12 4.92
CA THR A 121 3.68 -4.02 4.06
C THR A 121 3.32 -3.83 2.58
N TRP A 122 2.04 -3.68 2.25
CA TRP A 122 1.61 -3.37 0.89
C TRP A 122 2.13 -2.03 0.39
N LEU A 123 2.15 -1.02 1.25
CA LEU A 123 2.72 0.29 0.94
C LEU A 123 4.22 0.18 0.64
N GLY A 124 4.96 -0.58 1.45
CA GLY A 124 6.38 -0.84 1.22
C GLY A 124 6.64 -1.57 -0.11
N LEU A 125 5.82 -2.56 -0.46
CA LEU A 125 5.90 -3.22 -1.78
C LEU A 125 5.59 -2.25 -2.92
N ALA A 126 4.58 -1.41 -2.76
CA ALA A 126 4.23 -0.41 -3.76
C ALA A 126 5.37 0.61 -3.95
N LEU A 127 6.01 1.04 -2.86
CA LEU A 127 7.18 1.92 -2.87
C LEU A 127 8.37 1.23 -3.58
N LEU A 128 8.65 -0.01 -3.23
CA LEU A 128 9.72 -0.77 -3.88
C LEU A 128 9.47 -0.94 -5.38
N SER A 129 8.23 -1.28 -5.76
CA SER A 129 7.80 -1.39 -7.16
C SER A 129 7.99 -0.07 -7.92
N SER A 130 7.61 1.04 -7.27
CA SER A 130 7.76 2.37 -7.86
C SER A 130 9.21 2.81 -8.04
N ALA A 131 10.12 2.37 -7.16
CA ALA A 131 11.54 2.67 -7.25
C ALA A 131 12.24 1.82 -8.32
N LEU A 132 11.85 0.55 -8.48
CA LEU A 132 12.45 -0.38 -9.45
C LEU A 132 11.96 -0.15 -10.88
N LEU A 133 10.69 0.23 -11.06
CA LEU A 133 10.07 0.33 -12.38
C LEU A 133 9.73 1.79 -12.72
N ARG A 134 8.73 2.34 -12.04
CA ARG A 134 8.27 3.73 -12.07
C ARG A 134 7.01 3.85 -11.21
N GLU A 135 6.64 5.07 -10.85
CA GLU A 135 5.49 5.34 -9.97
C GLU A 135 4.14 4.86 -10.53
N SER A 136 3.93 4.88 -11.84
CA SER A 136 2.71 4.33 -12.45
C SER A 136 2.65 2.79 -12.49
N LEU A 137 3.75 2.13 -12.16
CA LEU A 137 3.85 0.67 -12.00
C LEU A 137 4.03 0.29 -10.52
N SER A 138 3.61 1.16 -9.58
CA SER A 138 3.63 0.85 -8.15
C SER A 138 2.79 -0.38 -7.79
N TRP A 139 1.83 -0.75 -8.62
CA TRP A 139 0.94 -1.89 -8.41
C TRP A 139 1.53 -3.26 -8.75
N VAL A 140 2.69 -3.34 -9.45
CA VAL A 140 3.24 -4.62 -9.94
C VAL A 140 3.62 -5.55 -8.79
N LEU A 141 4.43 -5.11 -7.82
CA LEU A 141 4.77 -5.96 -6.67
C LEU A 141 3.57 -6.25 -5.75
N PRO A 142 2.67 -5.29 -5.44
CA PRO A 142 1.43 -5.59 -4.74
C PRO A 142 0.59 -6.66 -5.45
N LEU A 143 0.41 -6.58 -6.76
CA LEU A 143 -0.36 -7.57 -7.52
C LEU A 143 0.33 -8.94 -7.52
N ALA A 144 1.64 -8.98 -7.72
CA ALA A 144 2.43 -10.20 -7.61
C ALA A 144 2.30 -10.82 -6.21
N GLY A 145 2.34 -9.99 -5.16
CA GLY A 145 2.14 -10.43 -3.78
C GLY A 145 0.74 -11.01 -3.55
N VAL A 146 -0.32 -10.37 -4.07
CA VAL A 146 -1.68 -10.90 -4.00
C VAL A 146 -1.75 -12.26 -4.70
N PHE A 147 -1.20 -12.37 -5.91
CA PHE A 147 -1.15 -13.65 -6.62
C PHE A 147 -0.43 -14.72 -5.82
N LEU A 148 0.77 -14.44 -5.29
CA LEU A 148 1.53 -15.40 -4.49
C LEU A 148 0.77 -15.85 -3.24
N LEU A 149 0.13 -14.91 -2.54
CA LEU A 149 -0.63 -15.21 -1.32
C LEU A 149 -1.93 -15.97 -1.59
N VAL A 150 -2.60 -15.71 -2.71
CA VAL A 150 -3.82 -16.43 -3.07
C VAL A 150 -3.50 -17.78 -3.71
N TRP A 151 -2.39 -17.92 -4.45
CA TRP A 151 -2.03 -19.15 -5.15
C TRP A 151 -1.32 -20.17 -4.25
N PHE A 152 -0.30 -19.72 -3.50
CA PHE A 152 0.45 -20.56 -2.57
C PHE A 152 -0.10 -20.50 -1.15
N GLY A 153 -1.28 -19.89 -0.99
CA GLY A 153 -1.83 -19.51 0.30
C GLY A 153 -1.85 -20.64 1.32
N SER A 154 -1.74 -20.25 2.57
CA SER A 154 -1.91 -21.14 3.71
C SER A 154 -3.39 -21.24 4.10
N PRO A 155 -3.77 -22.22 4.93
CA PRO A 155 -5.03 -22.13 5.68
C PRO A 155 -5.11 -20.77 6.38
N TYR A 156 -6.30 -20.18 6.40
CA TYR A 156 -6.54 -18.88 6.99
C TYR A 156 -6.11 -18.88 8.48
N GLY A 157 -5.26 -17.93 8.88
CA GLY A 157 -4.73 -17.84 10.24
C GLY A 157 -3.43 -18.61 10.52
N SER A 158 -2.80 -19.24 9.52
CA SER A 158 -1.48 -19.87 9.73
C SER A 158 -0.40 -18.82 10.06
N ALA A 159 0.55 -19.18 10.92
CA ALA A 159 1.70 -18.36 11.32
C ALA A 159 2.89 -18.47 10.35
N GLU A 160 2.67 -18.96 9.12
CA GLU A 160 3.75 -19.17 8.17
C GLU A 160 4.38 -17.84 7.74
N ALA A 161 5.70 -17.84 7.58
CA ALA A 161 6.47 -16.62 7.31
C ALA A 161 6.06 -15.93 5.99
N TRP A 162 5.51 -16.69 5.03
CA TRP A 162 4.99 -16.16 3.76
C TRP A 162 3.56 -15.62 3.87
N ASN A 163 2.78 -15.95 4.91
CA ASN A 163 1.45 -15.39 5.15
C ASN A 163 1.52 -14.04 5.90
N TRP A 164 2.50 -13.21 5.57
CA TRP A 164 2.80 -11.96 6.26
C TRP A 164 1.66 -10.93 6.18
N VAL A 165 0.57 -11.16 5.42
CA VAL A 165 -0.59 -10.26 5.39
C VAL A 165 -1.66 -10.66 6.41
N ALA A 166 -2.02 -11.93 6.44
CA ALA A 166 -3.10 -12.44 7.29
C ALA A 166 -2.58 -13.18 8.54
N ALA A 167 -1.26 -13.20 8.76
CA ALA A 167 -0.67 -13.81 9.95
C ALA A 167 -1.24 -13.18 11.24
N PRO A 168 -1.39 -13.99 12.30
CA PRO A 168 -1.73 -13.50 13.64
C PRO A 168 -0.82 -12.36 14.11
N VAL A 169 -1.34 -11.52 15.01
CA VAL A 169 -0.65 -10.30 15.49
C VAL A 169 0.63 -10.62 16.26
N ASP A 170 0.62 -11.75 16.96
CA ASP A 170 1.71 -12.32 17.74
C ASP A 170 2.80 -13.00 16.87
N ALA A 171 2.54 -13.21 15.58
CA ALA A 171 3.52 -13.77 14.65
C ALA A 171 4.63 -12.75 14.35
N SER A 172 5.67 -12.74 15.17
CA SER A 172 6.85 -11.87 15.05
C SER A 172 7.49 -11.81 13.64
N PRO A 173 7.63 -12.93 12.87
CA PRO A 173 8.20 -12.89 11.52
C PRO A 173 7.49 -11.90 10.58
N SER A 174 6.18 -11.78 10.75
CA SER A 174 5.32 -10.98 9.89
C SER A 174 5.52 -9.46 10.09
N TRP A 175 5.98 -9.05 11.27
CA TRP A 175 6.41 -7.67 11.57
C TRP A 175 7.79 -7.38 10.99
N TYR A 176 8.72 -8.34 11.03
CA TYR A 176 10.03 -8.16 10.40
C TYR A 176 9.91 -8.01 8.89
N VAL A 177 9.02 -8.78 8.24
CA VAL A 177 8.71 -8.60 6.81
C VAL A 177 8.16 -7.19 6.55
N MET A 178 7.21 -6.72 7.36
CA MET A 178 6.68 -5.35 7.24
C MET A 178 7.80 -4.30 7.34
N CYS A 179 8.62 -4.35 8.40
CA CYS A 179 9.73 -3.43 8.61
C CYS A 179 10.74 -3.47 7.46
N GLY A 180 11.12 -4.68 7.00
CA GLY A 180 12.07 -4.86 5.92
C GLY A 180 11.57 -4.31 4.59
N VAL A 181 10.30 -4.56 4.25
CA VAL A 181 9.69 -4.12 3.00
C VAL A 181 9.43 -2.61 2.99
N VAL A 182 8.93 -2.04 4.10
CA VAL A 182 8.74 -0.59 4.24
C VAL A 182 10.08 0.14 4.23
N GLY A 183 11.05 -0.32 5.03
CA GLY A 183 12.39 0.24 5.07
C GLY A 183 13.09 0.16 3.73
N GLY A 184 13.08 -1.01 3.09
CA GLY A 184 13.65 -1.24 1.77
C GLY A 184 13.00 -0.36 0.69
N GLY A 185 11.67 -0.28 0.66
CA GLY A 185 10.93 0.58 -0.27
C GLY A 185 11.23 2.07 -0.07
N ALA A 186 11.30 2.54 1.18
CA ALA A 186 11.62 3.92 1.50
C ALA A 186 13.07 4.28 1.12
N VAL A 187 14.03 3.41 1.41
CA VAL A 187 15.44 3.59 1.04
C VAL A 187 15.60 3.58 -0.48
N ALA A 188 14.97 2.63 -1.18
CA ALA A 188 15.00 2.57 -2.63
C ALA A 188 14.45 3.87 -3.26
N GLN A 189 13.32 4.37 -2.75
CA GLN A 189 12.79 5.64 -3.25
C GLN A 189 13.66 6.85 -2.93
N TRP A 190 14.25 6.89 -1.74
CA TRP A 190 15.20 7.94 -1.38
C TRP A 190 16.41 7.95 -2.32
N LEU A 191 16.93 6.78 -2.70
CA LEU A 191 18.02 6.66 -3.68
C LEU A 191 17.61 7.19 -5.07
N VAL A 192 16.40 6.87 -5.52
CA VAL A 192 15.87 7.37 -6.81
C VAL A 192 15.76 8.89 -6.80
N TRP A 193 15.11 9.46 -5.79
CA TRP A 193 14.92 10.91 -5.70
C TRP A 193 16.20 11.70 -5.39
N SER A 194 17.19 11.08 -4.74
CA SER A 194 18.49 11.73 -4.51
C SER A 194 19.34 11.78 -5.78
N ARG A 195 19.28 10.75 -6.63
CA ARG A 195 19.94 10.72 -7.95
C ARG A 195 19.37 11.77 -8.89
N SER A 196 18.04 11.92 -8.96
CA SER A 196 17.40 12.91 -9.83
C SER A 196 17.76 14.36 -9.48
N ARG A 197 18.07 14.65 -8.20
CA ARG A 197 18.57 15.96 -7.77
C ARG A 197 19.99 16.26 -8.25
N ARG A 198 20.82 15.22 -8.44
CA ARG A 198 22.21 15.38 -8.87
C ARG A 198 22.34 15.57 -10.38
N SER A 199 21.46 14.96 -11.17
CA SER A 199 21.48 15.09 -12.64
C SER A 199 20.90 16.40 -13.17
N GLY A 200 20.18 17.16 -12.32
CA GLY A 200 19.63 18.48 -12.66
C GLY A 200 20.53 19.66 -12.25
N ARG A 201 21.76 19.39 -11.79
CA ARG A 201 22.84 20.38 -11.60
C ARG A 201 23.84 20.24 -12.73
#